data_AF-S6A5Z8-F1
#
_entry.id   AF-S6A5Z8-F1
#
_cell.length_a   1.000
_cell.length_b   1.000
_cell.length_c   1.000
_cell.angle_alpha   90.00
_cell.angle_beta   90.00
_cell.angle_gamma   90.00
#
_symmetry.space_group_name_H-M   'P 1'
#
loop_
_entity.id
_entity.type
_entity.pdbx_description
1 polymer ?
#
loop_
_entity_poly.entity_id
_entity_poly.type
_entity_poly.pdbx_seq_one_letter_code
_entity_poly.pdbx_strand_id
1 'polypeptide(L)'
;MGVLSLPGAEHHLALALRYLEEGKTLIEKDPVQASEKLYKAAEEAVKMLAISFNMEDILKTVDERGRWTVTELEKAVSRISKKLGDWFSATWDRANYLHVWGFHEAKLDSEAVKERMPDIERMISETRKIIYGNND
;
A
#
# COMPACT_ATOMS: atom_id res chain seq x y z
N MET A 1 18.96 6.13 -17.67
CA MET A 1 17.94 7.17 -17.38
C MET A 1 17.81 7.24 -15.88
N GLY A 2 18.21 8.36 -15.28
CA GLY A 2 18.23 8.50 -13.82
C GLY A 2 16.81 8.43 -13.27
N VAL A 3 16.60 7.54 -12.30
CA VAL A 3 15.39 7.51 -11.49
C VAL A 3 15.31 8.86 -10.78
N LEU A 4 14.35 9.69 -11.17
CA LEU A 4 13.98 10.87 -10.40
C LEU A 4 13.21 10.38 -9.18
N SER A 5 13.91 10.14 -8.07
CA SER A 5 13.23 10.00 -6.80
C SER A 5 12.68 11.37 -6.40
N LEU A 6 11.36 11.49 -6.37
CA LEU A 6 10.70 12.68 -5.86
C LEU A 6 10.81 12.64 -4.32
N PRO A 7 11.14 13.75 -3.63
CA PRO A 7 11.37 13.78 -2.18
C PRO A 7 10.23 13.18 -1.33
N GLY A 8 8.99 13.15 -1.84
CA GLY A 8 7.85 12.51 -1.18
C GLY A 8 7.72 10.99 -1.41
N ALA A 9 8.19 10.46 -2.54
CA ALA A 9 8.02 9.04 -2.88
C ALA A 9 8.87 8.13 -1.98
N GLU A 10 10.12 8.50 -1.68
CA GLU A 10 11.01 7.72 -0.81
C GLU A 10 10.48 7.62 0.62
N HIS A 11 9.85 8.70 1.12
CA HIS A 11 9.21 8.71 2.44
C HIS A 11 8.10 7.66 2.54
N HIS A 12 7.21 7.61 1.54
CA HIS A 12 6.12 6.63 1.49
C HIS A 12 6.65 5.19 1.41
N LEU A 13 7.74 4.93 0.68
CA LEU A 13 8.35 3.60 0.67
C LEU A 13 8.90 3.18 2.03
N ALA A 14 9.60 4.09 2.71
CA ALA A 14 10.14 3.83 4.03
C ALA A 14 9.01 3.49 5.03
N LEU A 15 7.89 4.22 4.94
CA LEU A 15 6.69 3.91 5.73
C LEU A 15 6.07 2.57 5.36
N ALA A 16 5.92 2.27 4.07
CA ALA A 16 5.36 1.00 3.59
C ALA A 16 6.17 -0.20 4.10
N LEU A 17 7.50 -0.16 3.97
CA LEU A 17 8.40 -1.21 4.45
C LEU A 17 8.32 -1.37 5.97
N ARG A 18 8.31 -0.27 6.71
CA ARG A 18 8.17 -0.31 8.17
C ARG A 18 6.85 -0.93 8.59
N TYR A 19 5.74 -0.51 7.99
CA TYR A 19 4.41 -1.05 8.32
C TYR A 19 4.26 -2.52 7.93
N LEU A 20 4.85 -2.95 6.80
CA LEU A 20 4.88 -4.37 6.44
C LEU A 20 5.58 -5.21 7.51
N GLU A 21 6.77 -4.77 7.94
CA GLU A 21 7.53 -5.48 8.96
C GLU A 21 6.80 -5.50 10.31
N GLU A 22 6.31 -4.34 10.78
CA GLU A 22 5.49 -4.26 11.99
C GLU A 22 4.29 -5.22 11.90
N GLY A 23 3.56 -5.21 10.78
CA GLY A 23 2.42 -6.09 10.53
C GLY A 23 2.77 -7.57 10.64
N LYS A 24 3.86 -8.01 10.00
CA LYS A 24 4.36 -9.40 10.08
C LYS A 24 4.67 -9.83 11.52
N THR A 25 5.33 -8.97 12.30
CA THR A 25 5.68 -9.29 13.70
C THR A 25 4.47 -9.41 14.63
N LEU A 26 3.33 -8.83 14.24
CA LEU A 26 2.10 -8.78 15.02
C LEU A 26 1.11 -9.89 14.67
N ILE A 27 1.22 -10.57 13.52
CA ILE A 27 0.22 -11.54 13.05
C ILE A 27 -0.20 -12.53 14.13
N GLU A 28 0.77 -13.15 14.82
CA GLU A 28 0.51 -14.18 15.84
C GLU A 28 0.23 -13.60 17.24
N LYS A 29 0.49 -12.30 17.46
CA LYS A 29 0.38 -11.64 18.78
C LYS A 29 -0.86 -10.79 18.92
N ASP A 30 -1.18 -10.04 17.88
CA ASP A 30 -2.25 -9.06 17.78
C ASP A 30 -2.70 -8.95 16.31
N PRO A 31 -3.57 -9.87 15.83
CA PRO A 31 -4.03 -9.88 14.44
C PRO A 31 -4.84 -8.62 14.06
N VAL A 32 -5.45 -7.94 15.05
CA VAL A 32 -6.16 -6.67 14.83
C VAL A 32 -5.17 -5.58 14.44
N GLN A 33 -4.08 -5.43 15.21
CA GLN A 33 -3.02 -4.47 14.86
C GLN A 33 -2.22 -4.90 13.64
N ALA A 34 -2.01 -6.20 13.43
CA ALA A 34 -1.38 -6.69 12.19
C ALA A 34 -2.17 -6.25 10.96
N SER A 35 -3.50 -6.34 11.01
CA SER A 35 -4.40 -5.93 9.92
C SER A 35 -4.30 -4.43 9.61
N GLU A 36 -4.31 -3.57 10.63
CA GLU A 36 -4.08 -2.11 10.52
C GLU A 36 -2.76 -1.81 9.81
N LYS A 37 -1.68 -2.48 10.24
CA LYS A 37 -0.33 -2.25 9.73
C LYS A 37 -0.19 -2.71 8.27
N LEU A 38 -0.70 -3.88 7.93
CA LEU A 38 -0.68 -4.39 6.57
C LEU A 38 -1.50 -3.49 5.61
N TYR A 39 -2.65 -2.99 6.04
CA TYR A 39 -3.41 -1.99 5.26
C TYR A 39 -2.61 -0.70 5.06
N LYS A 40 -2.01 -0.14 6.12
CA LYS A 40 -1.17 1.08 6.01
C LYS A 40 0.01 0.85 5.08
N ALA A 41 0.59 -0.34 5.08
CA ALA A 41 1.68 -0.70 4.18
C ALA A 41 1.23 -0.61 2.70
N ALA A 42 0.04 -1.12 2.37
CA ALA A 42 -0.55 -1.01 1.05
C ALA A 42 -0.93 0.45 0.69
N GLU A 43 -1.52 1.19 1.63
CA GLU A 43 -1.87 2.60 1.45
C GLU A 43 -0.64 3.45 1.06
N GLU A 44 0.47 3.27 1.77
CA GLU A 44 1.72 3.99 1.49
C GLU A 44 2.32 3.59 0.13
N ALA A 45 2.21 2.32 -0.28
CA ALA A 45 2.61 1.89 -1.61
C ALA A 45 1.78 2.55 -2.73
N VAL A 46 0.46 2.69 -2.53
CA VAL A 46 -0.43 3.40 -3.48
C VAL A 46 -0.03 4.88 -3.59
N LYS A 47 0.18 5.56 -2.46
CA LYS A 47 0.61 6.97 -2.43
C LYS A 47 1.94 7.18 -3.15
N MET A 48 2.90 6.29 -2.88
CA MET A 48 4.19 6.31 -3.56
C MET A 48 4.02 6.20 -5.08
N LEU A 49 3.32 5.18 -5.56
CA LEU A 49 3.14 4.95 -7.00
C LEU A 49 2.36 6.07 -7.67
N ALA A 50 1.39 6.69 -6.99
CA ALA A 50 0.68 7.85 -7.51
C ALA A 50 1.61 9.05 -7.74
N ILE A 51 2.55 9.28 -6.82
CA ILE A 51 3.60 10.31 -6.96
C ILE A 51 4.55 9.94 -8.11
N SER A 52 5.04 8.71 -8.14
CA SER A 52 6.03 8.26 -9.13
C SER A 52 5.48 8.16 -10.55
N PHE A 53 4.18 7.90 -10.71
CA PHE A 53 3.49 7.94 -12.00
C PHE A 53 2.95 9.33 -12.36
N ASN A 54 3.27 10.35 -11.56
CA ASN A 54 2.88 11.76 -11.78
C ASN A 54 1.38 11.93 -12.03
N MET A 55 0.54 11.41 -11.12
CA MET A 55 -0.92 11.53 -11.21
C MET A 55 -1.41 12.92 -10.80
N GLU A 56 -1.04 13.95 -11.55
CA GLU A 56 -1.18 15.38 -11.19
C GLU A 56 -2.58 15.78 -10.72
N ASP A 57 -3.65 15.28 -11.35
CA ASP A 57 -5.02 15.60 -10.97
C ASP A 57 -5.39 15.06 -9.57
N ILE A 58 -4.88 13.86 -9.23
CA ILE A 58 -5.07 13.25 -7.92
C ILE A 58 -4.22 14.00 -6.90
N LEU A 59 -2.94 14.23 -7.20
CA LEU A 59 -2.00 14.89 -6.30
C LEU A 59 -2.42 16.33 -5.98
N LYS A 60 -2.91 17.07 -6.98
CA LYS A 60 -3.48 18.41 -6.77
C LYS A 60 -4.68 18.39 -5.82
N THR A 61 -5.57 17.42 -5.99
CA THR A 61 -6.74 17.27 -5.09
C THR A 61 -6.30 16.96 -3.65
N VAL A 62 -5.30 16.11 -3.49
CA VAL A 62 -4.72 15.77 -2.18
C VAL A 62 -4.05 16.99 -1.54
N ASP A 63 -3.29 17.76 -2.30
CA ASP A 63 -2.59 18.97 -1.85
C ASP A 63 -3.58 20.05 -1.40
N GLU A 64 -4.58 20.38 -2.23
CA GLU A 64 -5.64 21.34 -1.90
C GLU A 64 -6.41 20.95 -0.63
N ARG A 65 -6.58 19.65 -0.39
CA ARG A 65 -7.27 19.12 0.78
C ARG A 65 -6.37 18.93 2.00
N GLY A 66 -5.05 18.89 1.81
CA GLY A 66 -4.05 18.58 2.84
C GLY A 66 -4.08 17.13 3.35
N ARG A 67 -4.82 16.21 2.70
CA ARG A 67 -4.86 14.79 3.08
C ARG A 67 -5.33 13.90 1.94
N TRP A 68 -4.84 12.65 1.95
CA TRP A 68 -5.41 11.58 1.15
C TRP A 68 -6.78 11.16 1.70
N THR A 69 -7.69 10.80 0.80
CA THR A 69 -8.94 10.12 1.16
C THR A 69 -9.04 8.81 0.41
N VAL A 70 -9.92 7.91 0.86
CA VAL A 70 -10.23 6.66 0.15
C VAL A 70 -10.63 6.94 -1.30
N THR A 71 -11.34 8.03 -1.59
CA THR A 71 -11.70 8.39 -2.97
C THR A 71 -10.49 8.63 -3.88
N GLU A 72 -9.43 9.29 -3.38
CA GLU A 72 -8.20 9.49 -4.15
C GLU A 72 -7.35 8.21 -4.24
N LEU A 73 -7.34 7.40 -3.18
CA LEU A 73 -6.66 6.10 -3.18
C LEU A 73 -7.29 5.14 -4.21
N GLU A 74 -8.61 5.01 -4.25
CA GLU A 74 -9.34 4.20 -5.24
C GLU A 74 -9.02 4.63 -6.68
N LYS A 75 -9.02 5.94 -6.94
CA LYS A 75 -8.65 6.49 -8.26
C LYS A 75 -7.21 6.14 -8.63
N ALA A 76 -6.28 6.23 -7.67
CA ALA A 76 -4.89 5.88 -7.88
C ALA A 76 -4.74 4.38 -8.16
N VAL A 77 -5.36 3.51 -7.35
CA VAL A 77 -5.36 2.05 -7.53
C VAL A 77 -5.89 1.66 -8.90
N SER A 78 -6.99 2.28 -9.37
CA SER A 78 -7.53 2.02 -10.72
C SER A 78 -6.50 2.34 -11.82
N ARG A 79 -5.77 3.46 -11.70
CA ARG A 79 -4.75 3.85 -12.68
C ARG A 79 -3.49 3.00 -12.59
N ILE A 80 -3.07 2.63 -11.38
CA ILE A 80 -1.93 1.74 -11.15
C ILE A 80 -2.23 0.35 -11.72
N SER A 81 -3.42 -0.19 -11.48
CA SER A 81 -3.83 -1.52 -11.98
C SER A 81 -3.84 -1.57 -13.51
N LYS A 82 -4.24 -0.49 -14.19
CA LYS A 82 -4.11 -0.38 -15.66
C LYS A 82 -2.66 -0.44 -16.16
N LYS A 83 -1.67 -0.12 -15.32
CA LYS A 83 -0.24 -0.17 -15.65
C LYS A 83 0.41 -1.48 -15.23
N LEU A 84 0.09 -2.00 -14.04
CA LEU A 84 0.76 -3.13 -13.42
C LEU A 84 0.00 -4.45 -13.56
N GLY A 85 -1.29 -4.39 -13.89
CA GLY A 85 -2.22 -5.51 -13.99
C GLY A 85 -3.22 -5.58 -12.83
N ASP A 86 -4.31 -6.31 -13.06
CA ASP A 86 -5.46 -6.43 -12.14
C ASP A 86 -5.11 -7.05 -10.77
N TRP A 87 -3.95 -7.71 -10.66
CA TRP A 87 -3.45 -8.20 -9.39
C TRP A 87 -3.28 -7.06 -8.38
N PHE A 88 -2.95 -5.84 -8.82
CA PHE A 88 -2.73 -4.70 -7.94
C PHE A 88 -4.03 -4.27 -7.25
N SER A 89 -5.13 -4.15 -8.00
CA SER A 89 -6.46 -3.89 -7.44
C SER A 89 -6.94 -5.04 -6.56
N ALA A 90 -6.69 -6.29 -6.94
CA ALA A 90 -7.06 -7.43 -6.10
C ALA A 90 -6.31 -7.43 -4.76
N THR A 91 -5.04 -7.02 -4.73
CA THR A 91 -4.30 -6.82 -3.48
C THR A 91 -4.86 -5.65 -2.67
N TRP A 92 -5.26 -4.55 -3.30
CA TRP A 92 -5.92 -3.43 -2.61
C TRP A 92 -7.24 -3.85 -1.96
N ASP A 93 -8.06 -4.65 -2.63
CA ASP A 93 -9.30 -5.19 -2.07
C ASP A 93 -9.03 -6.05 -0.83
N ARG A 94 -7.96 -6.85 -0.86
CA ARG A 94 -7.51 -7.65 0.30
C ARG A 94 -7.01 -6.78 1.44
N ALA A 95 -6.30 -5.69 1.14
CA ALA A 95 -5.88 -4.70 2.13
C ALA A 95 -7.09 -4.02 2.79
N ASN A 96 -8.10 -3.62 2.01
CA ASN A 96 -9.36 -3.09 2.53
C ASN A 96 -10.11 -4.12 3.38
N TYR A 97 -10.10 -5.39 2.97
CA TYR A 97 -10.67 -6.46 3.77
C TYR A 97 -9.98 -6.60 5.13
N LEU A 98 -8.65 -6.52 5.19
CA LEU A 98 -7.89 -6.46 6.45
C LEU A 98 -8.29 -5.23 7.28
N HIS A 99 -8.40 -4.06 6.65
CA HIS A 99 -8.74 -2.82 7.37
C HIS A 99 -10.15 -2.86 7.98
N VAL A 100 -11.15 -3.29 7.20
CA VAL A 100 -12.54 -3.35 7.67
C VAL A 100 -12.72 -4.52 8.64
N TRP A 101 -12.47 -5.75 8.18
CA TRP A 101 -12.81 -6.94 8.96
C TRP A 101 -11.76 -7.29 10.01
N GLY A 102 -10.49 -6.97 9.76
CA GLY A 102 -9.39 -7.24 10.68
C GLY A 102 -9.24 -6.15 11.74
N PHE A 103 -9.17 -4.88 11.34
CA PHE A 103 -8.95 -3.78 12.27
C PHE A 103 -10.24 -3.21 12.87
N HIS A 104 -11.18 -2.73 12.05
CA HIS A 104 -12.39 -2.07 12.56
C HIS A 104 -13.35 -3.04 13.26
N GLU A 105 -13.58 -4.21 12.67
CA GLU A 105 -14.56 -5.18 13.17
C GLU A 105 -13.94 -6.28 14.06
N ALA A 106 -12.60 -6.39 14.08
CA ALA A 106 -11.84 -7.38 14.86
C ALA A 106 -12.35 -8.83 14.68
N LYS A 107 -12.64 -9.23 13.44
CA LYS A 107 -13.21 -10.55 13.08
C LYS A 107 -12.21 -11.52 12.48
N LEU A 108 -11.02 -11.08 12.12
CA LEU A 108 -9.99 -11.93 11.52
C LEU A 108 -9.04 -12.45 12.59
N ASP A 109 -8.76 -13.75 12.54
CA ASP A 109 -7.71 -14.38 13.32
C ASP A 109 -6.36 -14.31 12.60
N SER A 110 -5.32 -14.82 13.25
CA SER A 110 -3.95 -14.82 12.72
C SER A 110 -3.83 -15.56 11.39
N GLU A 111 -4.57 -16.66 11.20
CA GLU A 111 -4.54 -17.45 9.96
C GLU A 111 -5.13 -16.62 8.80
N ALA A 112 -6.30 -16.02 8.99
CA ALA A 112 -6.94 -15.17 7.98
C ALA A 112 -6.07 -13.96 7.59
N VAL A 113 -5.34 -13.37 8.55
CA VAL A 113 -4.39 -12.28 8.26
C VAL A 113 -3.19 -12.82 7.47
N LYS A 114 -2.64 -13.97 7.87
CA LYS A 114 -1.48 -14.61 7.25
C LYS A 114 -1.72 -15.02 5.81
N GLU A 115 -2.93 -15.47 5.47
CA GLU A 115 -3.32 -15.79 4.08
C GLU A 115 -3.24 -14.59 3.13
N ARG A 116 -3.45 -13.37 3.65
CA ARG A 116 -3.48 -12.13 2.85
C ARG A 116 -2.13 -11.40 2.83
N MET A 117 -1.27 -11.66 3.82
CA MET A 117 0.03 -11.02 3.94
C MET A 117 0.92 -11.13 2.68
N PRO A 118 1.01 -12.28 1.98
CA PRO A 118 1.85 -12.41 0.79
C PRO A 118 1.46 -11.45 -0.35
N ASP A 119 0.18 -11.12 -0.48
CA ASP A 119 -0.30 -10.17 -1.49
C ASP A 119 0.22 -8.75 -1.18
N ILE A 120 0.17 -8.34 0.09
CA ILE A 120 0.67 -7.03 0.56
C ILE A 120 2.20 -6.95 0.40
N GLU A 121 2.91 -8.03 0.75
CA GLU A 121 4.35 -8.13 0.55
C GLU A 121 4.73 -8.01 -0.93
N ARG A 122 4.00 -8.70 -1.82
CA ARG A 122 4.20 -8.58 -3.27
C ARG A 122 3.99 -7.14 -3.74
N MET A 123 2.91 -6.48 -3.34
CA MET A 123 2.64 -5.09 -3.71
C MET A 123 3.81 -4.17 -3.35
N ILE A 124 4.37 -4.31 -2.16
CA ILE A 124 5.50 -3.48 -1.70
C ILE A 124 6.79 -3.84 -2.42
N SER A 125 7.05 -5.13 -2.66
CA SER A 125 8.22 -5.58 -3.41
C SER A 125 8.21 -5.05 -4.84
N GLU A 126 7.09 -5.18 -5.56
CA GLU A 126 6.94 -4.65 -6.92
C GLU A 126 7.02 -3.12 -6.95
N THR A 127 6.40 -2.45 -5.96
CA THR A 127 6.54 -0.99 -5.80
C THR A 127 8.00 -0.58 -5.64
N ARG A 128 8.78 -1.27 -4.80
CA ARG A 128 10.22 -1.01 -4.61
C ARG A 128 11.01 -1.20 -5.92
N LYS A 129 10.74 -2.26 -6.68
CA LYS A 129 11.42 -2.55 -7.96
C LYS A 129 11.16 -1.47 -9.00
N ILE A 130 9.91 -1.00 -9.11
CA ILE A 130 9.53 0.08 -10.04
C ILE A 130 10.34 1.35 -9.77
N ILE A 131 10.69 1.59 -8.51
CA ILE A 131 11.29 2.85 -8.08
C ILE A 131 12.80 2.78 -8.17
N TYR A 132 13.44 1.75 -7.62
CA TYR A 132 14.90 1.68 -7.62
C TYR A 132 15.50 0.96 -8.83
N GLY A 133 14.66 0.42 -9.72
CA GLY A 133 15.09 -0.50 -10.76
C GLY A 133 15.49 -1.87 -10.18
N ASN A 134 15.58 -2.88 -11.04
CA ASN A 134 16.12 -4.19 -10.68
C ASN A 134 17.63 -4.04 -10.37
N ASN A 135 17.97 -3.71 -9.13
CA ASN A 135 19.30 -3.92 -8.59
C ASN A 135 19.29 -5.31 -7.92
N ASP A 136 19.13 -6.34 -8.74
CA ASP A 136 19.45 -7.73 -8.40
C ASP A 136 20.84 -8.05 -8.97
#